data_AF-A0A6N6WPN6-F1
#
_entry.id   AF-A0A6N6WPN6-F1
#
_cell.length_a   1.000
_cell.length_b   1.000
_cell.length_c   1.000
_cell.angle_alpha   90.00
_cell.angle_beta   90.00
_cell.angle_gamma   90.00
#
_symmetry.space_group_name_H-M   'P 1'
#
loop_
_entity.id
_entity.type
_entity.pdbx_description
1 polymer ?
#
loop_
_entity_poly.entity_id
_entity_poly.type
_entity_poly.pdbx_seq_one_letter_code
_entity_poly.pdbx_strand_id
1 'polypeptide(L)'
;LLLTGARREEIASLRWSDVDFKWSSMRIKDKIEGERIIPLTPYVSELLNVLAQSPNSDVNKEGWVFRSNSKSGKIIEPRSAHNRALVLAELPHISLHGLRRSFGTLAEWVEVPTGIVAQIMGHKPSALAEKHYRRRPLDLLRKWHEKIETWILNEAGITIKNNVDMR
;
A
#
# COMPACT_ATOMS: atom_id res chain seq x y z
N LEU A 1 3.60 -1.31 2.65
CA LEU A 1 2.90 -2.09 3.71
C LEU A 1 2.41 -1.17 4.82
N LEU A 2 3.31 -0.43 5.48
CA LEU A 2 2.94 0.56 6.50
C LEU A 2 1.94 1.60 5.99
N LEU A 3 2.12 2.09 4.76
CA LEU A 3 1.25 3.13 4.17
C LEU A 3 0.05 2.58 3.42
N THR A 4 0.05 1.30 3.02
CA THR A 4 -0.99 0.74 2.13
C THR A 4 -1.92 -0.23 2.84
N GLY A 5 -1.53 -0.75 4.01
CA GLY A 5 -2.27 -1.78 4.73
C GLY A 5 -2.33 -3.13 4.02
N ALA A 6 -1.86 -3.27 2.77
CA ALA A 6 -1.91 -4.48 1.97
C ALA A 6 -0.96 -5.58 2.47
N ARG A 7 -1.18 -6.83 2.04
CA ARG A 7 -0.29 -7.95 2.38
C ARG A 7 0.98 -7.86 1.54
N ARG A 8 2.05 -8.46 2.04
CA ARG A 8 3.35 -8.48 1.37
C ARG A 8 3.26 -9.12 -0.02
N GLU A 9 2.59 -10.25 -0.10
CA GLU A 9 2.42 -11.04 -1.33
C GLU A 9 1.55 -10.31 -2.35
N GLU A 10 0.56 -9.55 -1.89
CA GLU A 10 -0.30 -8.70 -2.74
C GLU A 10 0.54 -7.60 -3.39
N ILE A 11 1.29 -6.83 -2.60
CA ILE A 11 2.15 -5.75 -3.09
C ILE A 11 3.27 -6.29 -3.99
N ALA A 12 3.90 -7.39 -3.60
CA ALA A 12 4.94 -8.01 -4.43
C ALA A 12 4.40 -8.48 -5.79
N SER A 13 3.10 -8.77 -5.89
CA SER A 13 2.43 -9.21 -7.11
C SER A 13 1.82 -8.08 -7.94
N LEU A 14 2.08 -6.81 -7.59
CA LEU A 14 1.57 -5.67 -8.31
C LEU A 14 2.25 -5.54 -9.67
N ARG A 15 1.45 -5.32 -10.73
CA ARG A 15 1.93 -4.95 -12.06
C ARG A 15 1.73 -3.46 -12.31
N TRP A 16 2.47 -2.88 -13.24
CA TRP A 16 2.25 -1.47 -13.60
C TRP A 16 0.84 -1.21 -14.13
N SER A 17 0.22 -2.20 -14.80
CA SER A 17 -1.19 -2.13 -15.21
C SER A 17 -2.18 -2.05 -14.03
N ASP A 18 -1.76 -2.41 -12.83
CA ASP A 18 -2.59 -2.37 -11.63
C ASP A 18 -2.49 -1.02 -10.91
N VAL A 19 -1.62 -0.11 -11.36
CA VAL A 19 -1.42 1.23 -10.79
C VAL A 19 -1.95 2.28 -11.75
N ASP A 20 -2.98 3.01 -11.31
CA ASP A 20 -3.56 4.10 -12.08
C ASP A 20 -3.18 5.44 -11.45
N PHE A 21 -2.12 6.04 -11.99
CA PHE A 21 -1.63 7.35 -11.56
C PHE A 21 -2.61 8.48 -11.88
N LYS A 22 -3.44 8.35 -12.94
CA LYS A 22 -4.41 9.37 -13.35
C LYS A 22 -5.58 9.41 -12.37
N TRP A 23 -6.11 8.25 -12.00
CA TRP A 23 -7.26 8.13 -11.11
C TRP A 23 -6.87 7.88 -9.64
N SER A 24 -5.57 7.95 -9.33
CA SER A 24 -5.00 7.75 -8.00
C SER A 24 -5.56 6.50 -7.33
N SER A 25 -5.39 5.35 -7.98
CA SER A 25 -5.90 4.07 -7.52
C SER A 25 -4.94 2.91 -7.77
N MET A 26 -5.01 1.88 -6.94
CA MET A 26 -4.30 0.61 -7.11
C MET A 26 -5.26 -0.56 -7.03
N ARG A 27 -5.15 -1.46 -8.00
CA ARG A 27 -5.86 -2.74 -8.03
C ARG A 27 -5.03 -3.81 -7.30
N ILE A 28 -5.50 -4.22 -6.13
CA ILE A 28 -4.86 -5.23 -5.30
C ILE A 28 -5.56 -6.57 -5.50
N LYS A 29 -4.83 -7.53 -6.08
CA LYS A 29 -5.30 -8.90 -6.32
C LYS A 29 -5.09 -9.74 -5.07
N ASP A 30 -6.16 -10.36 -4.57
CA ASP A 30 -6.14 -11.35 -3.49
C ASP A 30 -6.40 -12.74 -4.10
N LYS A 31 -5.55 -13.72 -3.78
CA LYS A 31 -5.71 -15.09 -4.30
C LYS A 31 -7.00 -15.77 -3.86
N ILE A 32 -7.62 -15.31 -2.76
CA ILE A 32 -8.75 -15.96 -2.13
C ILE A 32 -10.06 -15.19 -2.39
N GLU A 33 -10.03 -13.86 -2.37
CA GLU A 33 -11.24 -13.02 -2.42
C GLU A 33 -11.42 -12.21 -3.70
N GLY A 34 -10.56 -12.44 -4.72
CA GLY A 34 -10.64 -11.76 -6.01
C GLY A 34 -9.77 -10.51 -6.04
N GLU A 35 -10.36 -9.32 -6.16
CA GLU A 35 -9.62 -8.06 -6.24
C GLU A 35 -10.32 -6.93 -5.49
N ARG A 36 -9.54 -5.98 -4.99
CA ARG A 36 -10.02 -4.73 -4.44
C ARG A 36 -9.26 -3.55 -5.04
N ILE A 37 -9.94 -2.42 -5.12
CA ILE A 37 -9.31 -1.16 -5.52
C ILE A 37 -9.13 -0.33 -4.25
N ILE A 38 -7.90 0.11 -4.00
CA ILE A 38 -7.56 1.01 -2.90
C ILE A 38 -7.01 2.32 -3.48
N PRO A 39 -7.05 3.42 -2.71
CA PRO A 39 -6.40 4.67 -3.11
C PRO A 39 -4.90 4.47 -3.35
N LEU A 40 -4.38 5.11 -4.39
CA LEU A 40 -2.96 5.40 -4.52
C LEU A 40 -2.73 6.75 -3.83
N THR A 41 -2.30 6.70 -2.59
CA THR A 41 -2.09 7.92 -1.78
C THR A 41 -0.89 8.72 -2.31
N PRO A 42 -0.85 10.06 -2.12
CA PRO A 42 0.14 10.93 -2.75
C PRO A 42 1.60 10.49 -2.57
N TYR A 43 2.02 10.14 -1.36
CA TYR A 43 3.41 9.77 -1.13
C TYR A 43 3.73 8.38 -1.69
N VAL A 44 2.81 7.41 -1.58
CA VAL A 44 2.96 6.12 -2.29
C VAL A 44 3.02 6.33 -3.81
N SER A 45 2.25 7.25 -4.37
CA SER A 45 2.29 7.62 -5.79
C SER A 45 3.68 8.10 -6.19
N GLU A 46 4.26 9.01 -5.41
CA GLU A 46 5.62 9.51 -5.64
C GLU A 46 6.67 8.39 -5.58
N LEU A 47 6.61 7.53 -4.55
CA LEU A 47 7.52 6.38 -4.42
C LEU A 47 7.42 5.43 -5.62
N LEU A 48 6.21 5.13 -6.09
CA LEU A 48 6.01 4.29 -7.26
C LEU A 48 6.47 4.98 -8.55
N ASN A 49 6.31 6.29 -8.66
CA ASN A 49 6.76 7.04 -9.83
C ASN A 49 8.30 7.08 -9.91
N VAL A 50 8.98 7.24 -8.78
CA VAL A 50 10.46 7.11 -8.69
C VAL A 50 10.89 5.70 -9.11
N LEU A 51 10.18 4.67 -8.63
CA LEU A 51 10.46 3.29 -9.00
C LEU A 51 10.24 3.02 -10.50
N ALA A 52 9.21 3.62 -11.10
CA ALA A 52 8.92 3.52 -12.52
C ALA A 52 10.05 4.07 -13.40
N GLN A 53 10.75 5.10 -12.92
CA GLN A 53 11.87 5.76 -13.59
C GLN A 53 13.22 5.08 -13.35
N SER A 54 13.28 4.06 -12.48
CA SER A 54 14.51 3.33 -12.22
C SER A 54 14.99 2.57 -13.46
N PRO A 55 16.31 2.50 -13.75
CA PRO A 55 16.85 1.77 -14.90
C PRO A 55 16.43 0.28 -14.97
N ASN A 56 16.12 -0.32 -13.81
CA ASN A 56 15.70 -1.72 -13.73
C ASN A 56 14.18 -1.91 -13.92
N SER A 57 13.42 -0.81 -14.02
CA SER A 57 11.98 -0.85 -14.21
C SER A 57 11.62 -1.40 -15.59
N ASP A 58 10.55 -2.18 -15.64
CA ASP A 58 9.90 -2.59 -16.88
C ASP A 58 8.48 -2.07 -16.84
N VAL A 59 8.26 -0.83 -17.27
CA VAL A 59 6.95 -0.14 -17.20
C VAL A 59 5.93 -0.64 -18.23
N ASN A 60 6.22 -1.75 -18.92
CA ASN A 60 5.21 -2.40 -19.75
C ASN A 60 4.04 -2.92 -18.89
N LYS A 61 2.88 -3.17 -19.52
CA LYS A 61 1.66 -3.58 -18.79
C LYS A 61 1.84 -4.89 -18.02
N GLU A 62 2.65 -5.80 -18.53
CA GLU A 62 2.94 -7.08 -17.90
C GLU A 62 4.03 -6.98 -16.82
N GLY A 63 4.68 -5.82 -16.70
CA GLY A 63 5.84 -5.61 -15.88
C GLY A 63 5.49 -5.58 -14.40
N TRP A 64 6.33 -6.21 -13.60
CA TRP A 64 6.21 -6.19 -12.15
C TRP A 64 6.70 -4.85 -11.61
N VAL A 65 5.91 -4.23 -10.73
CA VAL A 65 6.32 -3.02 -10.01
C VAL A 65 7.57 -3.31 -9.17
N PHE A 66 7.54 -4.43 -8.43
CA PHE A 66 8.66 -4.91 -7.61
C PHE A 66 9.41 -6.03 -8.31
N ARG A 67 10.09 -5.68 -9.40
CA ARG A 67 10.86 -6.61 -10.25
C ARG A 67 12.04 -7.24 -9.48
N SER A 68 12.40 -8.46 -9.86
CA SER A 68 13.62 -9.14 -9.45
C SER A 68 14.19 -9.96 -10.61
N ASN A 69 15.51 -10.19 -10.60
CA ASN A 69 16.20 -11.07 -11.55
C ASN A 69 16.02 -12.58 -11.21
N SER A 70 15.17 -12.91 -10.25
CA SER A 70 14.81 -14.30 -9.94
C SER A 70 13.97 -14.93 -11.05
N LYS A 71 13.86 -16.27 -11.06
CA LYS A 71 13.02 -17.03 -12.00
C LYS A 71 11.55 -16.57 -12.05
N SER A 72 11.03 -16.01 -10.95
CA SER A 72 9.67 -15.48 -10.87
C SER A 72 9.49 -14.09 -11.49
N GLY A 73 10.58 -13.38 -11.84
CA GLY A 73 10.56 -12.01 -12.39
C GLY A 73 10.21 -10.91 -11.39
N LYS A 74 9.80 -11.28 -10.17
CA LYS A 74 9.39 -10.37 -9.08
C LYS A 74 10.01 -10.76 -7.76
N ILE A 75 10.05 -9.83 -6.82
CA ILE A 75 10.47 -10.07 -5.44
C ILE A 75 9.53 -11.12 -4.82
N ILE A 76 10.10 -12.22 -4.32
CA ILE A 76 9.37 -13.26 -3.58
C ILE A 76 9.71 -13.24 -2.10
N GLU A 77 10.97 -12.99 -1.74
CA GLU A 77 11.41 -12.95 -0.34
C GLU A 77 12.18 -11.65 -0.06
N PRO A 78 11.49 -10.59 0.41
CA PRO A 78 12.11 -9.30 0.71
C PRO A 78 12.86 -9.28 2.05
N ARG A 79 12.82 -10.33 2.90
CA ARG A 79 13.43 -10.32 4.25
C ARG A 79 14.88 -9.87 4.28
N SER A 80 15.70 -10.33 3.33
CA SER A 80 17.12 -9.99 3.31
C SER A 80 17.33 -8.47 3.10
N ALA A 81 16.63 -7.87 2.13
CA ALA A 81 16.68 -6.43 1.89
C ALA A 81 16.08 -5.64 3.05
N HIS A 82 14.97 -6.12 3.61
CA HIS A 82 14.32 -5.51 4.76
C HIS A 82 15.23 -5.49 6.01
N ASN A 83 15.86 -6.61 6.34
CA ASN A 83 16.79 -6.68 7.47
C ASN A 83 18.00 -5.76 7.28
N ARG A 84 18.53 -5.64 6.05
CA ARG A 84 19.59 -4.64 5.76
C ARG A 84 19.10 -3.21 5.98
N ALA A 85 17.89 -2.89 5.54
CA ALA A 85 17.30 -1.57 5.74
C ALA A 85 17.13 -1.25 7.24
N LEU A 86 16.69 -2.23 8.05
CA LEU A 86 16.59 -2.05 9.51
C LEU A 86 17.96 -1.79 10.16
N VAL A 87 18.99 -2.55 9.79
CA VAL A 87 20.34 -2.36 10.31
C VAL A 87 20.88 -0.98 9.94
N LEU A 88 20.71 -0.56 8.68
CA LEU A 88 21.14 0.77 8.21
C LEU A 88 20.38 1.92 8.89
N ALA A 89 19.13 1.69 9.27
CA ALA A 89 18.30 2.66 9.97
C ALA A 89 18.44 2.57 11.51
N GLU A 90 19.32 1.71 12.03
CA GLU A 90 19.51 1.48 13.46
C GLU A 90 18.22 1.11 14.20
N LEU A 91 17.30 0.42 13.50
CA LEU A 91 16.01 0.01 14.03
C LEU A 91 16.08 -1.41 14.63
N PRO A 92 15.27 -1.68 15.68
CA PRO A 92 15.11 -3.04 16.17
C PRO A 92 14.46 -3.95 15.11
N HIS A 93 14.40 -5.25 15.39
CA HIS A 93 13.71 -6.17 14.49
C HIS A 93 12.22 -5.80 14.34
N ILE A 94 11.83 -5.40 13.13
CA ILE A 94 10.45 -5.15 12.75
C ILE A 94 10.11 -6.09 11.61
N SER A 95 9.02 -6.85 11.72
CA SER A 95 8.59 -7.72 10.62
C SER A 95 7.73 -6.96 9.61
N LEU A 96 7.71 -7.42 8.36
CA LEU A 96 6.83 -6.89 7.32
C LEU A 96 5.34 -7.04 7.67
N HIS A 97 4.99 -8.12 8.36
CA HIS A 97 3.65 -8.28 8.92
C HIS A 97 3.37 -7.26 10.02
N GLY A 98 4.37 -6.96 10.86
CA GLY A 98 4.33 -5.88 11.84
C GLY A 98 4.03 -4.52 11.22
N LEU A 99 4.63 -4.18 10.07
CA LEU A 99 4.28 -2.95 9.33
C LEU A 99 2.80 -2.93 8.90
N ARG A 100 2.27 -4.06 8.42
CA ARG A 100 0.84 -4.16 8.08
C ARG A 100 -0.06 -4.04 9.32
N ARG A 101 0.30 -4.67 10.44
CA ARG A 101 -0.43 -4.56 11.71
C ARG A 101 -0.43 -3.09 12.19
N SER A 102 0.72 -2.43 12.06
CA SER A 102 0.88 -1.01 12.42
C SER A 102 -0.04 -0.13 11.60
N PHE A 103 -0.22 -0.35 10.29
CA PHE A 103 -1.21 0.41 9.51
C PHE A 103 -2.61 0.39 10.16
N GLY A 104 -3.06 -0.78 10.61
CA GLY A 104 -4.37 -0.94 11.23
C GLY A 104 -4.47 -0.20 12.56
N THR A 105 -3.47 -0.32 13.43
CA THR A 105 -3.46 0.36 14.74
C THR A 105 -3.25 1.87 14.60
N LEU A 106 -2.42 2.31 13.66
CA LEU A 106 -2.15 3.72 13.43
C LEU A 106 -3.35 4.46 12.82
N ALA A 107 -4.21 3.76 12.10
CA ALA A 107 -5.46 4.33 11.60
C ALA A 107 -6.43 4.75 12.71
N GLU A 108 -6.29 4.22 13.93
CA GLU A 108 -7.11 4.61 15.09
C GLU A 108 -6.79 6.04 15.56
N TRP A 109 -5.54 6.49 15.44
CA TRP A 109 -5.11 7.85 15.83
C TRP A 109 -5.78 8.96 15.02
N VAL A 110 -6.27 8.62 13.83
CA VAL A 110 -7.02 9.53 12.97
C VAL A 110 -8.50 9.18 12.89
N GLU A 111 -8.98 8.32 13.79
CA GLU A 111 -10.38 7.93 13.97
C GLU A 111 -11.01 7.32 12.71
N VAL A 112 -10.23 6.57 11.92
CA VAL A 112 -10.74 5.98 10.69
C VAL A 112 -11.78 4.90 11.04
N PRO A 113 -12.97 4.89 10.41
CA PRO A 113 -13.95 3.85 10.66
C PRO A 113 -13.39 2.45 10.37
N THR A 114 -13.61 1.51 11.29
CA THR A 114 -13.06 0.15 11.22
C THR A 114 -13.34 -0.56 9.89
N GLY A 115 -14.54 -0.37 9.32
CA GLY A 115 -14.91 -0.94 8.03
C GLY A 115 -14.17 -0.32 6.82
N ILE A 116 -13.68 0.91 6.92
CA ILE A 116 -12.80 1.53 5.92
C ILE A 116 -11.42 0.89 5.98
N VAL A 117 -10.84 0.79 7.18
CA VAL A 117 -9.54 0.14 7.42
C VAL A 117 -9.58 -1.31 6.95
N ALA A 118 -10.62 -2.06 7.32
CA ALA A 118 -10.81 -3.45 6.90
C ALA A 118 -10.87 -3.59 5.37
N GLN A 119 -11.59 -2.70 4.68
CA GLN A 119 -11.68 -2.74 3.22
C GLN A 119 -10.33 -2.40 2.56
N ILE A 120 -9.58 -1.41 3.04
CA ILE A 120 -8.24 -1.09 2.51
C ILE A 120 -7.28 -2.28 2.72
N MET A 121 -7.28 -2.86 3.92
CA MET A 121 -6.43 -4.00 4.27
C MET A 121 -6.83 -5.31 3.58
N GLY A 122 -8.05 -5.43 3.05
CA GLY A 122 -8.59 -6.70 2.55
C GLY A 122 -8.84 -7.70 3.67
N HIS A 123 -9.39 -7.24 4.79
CA HIS A 123 -9.86 -8.11 5.86
C HIS A 123 -11.26 -8.63 5.55
N LYS A 124 -11.44 -9.95 5.76
CA LYS A 124 -12.75 -10.56 5.68
C LYS A 124 -13.67 -9.92 6.73
N PRO A 125 -14.90 -9.55 6.37
CA PRO A 125 -15.89 -9.19 7.37
C PRO A 125 -16.10 -10.40 8.29
N SER A 126 -16.22 -10.18 9.60
CA SER A 126 -16.68 -11.25 10.49
C SER A 126 -18.12 -11.62 10.14
N ALA A 127 -18.59 -12.81 10.53
CA ALA A 127 -19.96 -13.27 10.24
C ALA A 127 -21.05 -12.26 10.68
N LEU A 128 -20.79 -11.49 11.75
CA LEU A 128 -21.69 -10.42 12.22
C LEU A 128 -21.62 -9.17 11.31
N ALA A 129 -20.42 -8.83 10.82
CA ALA A 129 -20.19 -7.72 9.92
C ALA A 129 -20.60 -8.00 8.47
N GLU A 130 -20.60 -9.27 8.02
CA GLU A 130 -21.04 -9.68 6.68
C GLU A 130 -22.48 -9.23 6.40
N LYS A 131 -23.39 -9.39 7.37
CA LYS A 131 -24.80 -8.98 7.25
C LYS A 131 -24.98 -7.49 6.95
N HIS A 132 -24.02 -6.66 7.33
CA HIS A 132 -24.02 -5.21 7.09
C HIS A 132 -22.86 -4.76 6.21
N TYR A 133 -22.21 -5.69 5.49
CA TYR A 133 -21.06 -5.36 4.68
C TYR A 133 -21.49 -4.50 3.51
N ARG A 134 -20.96 -3.27 3.47
CA ARG A 134 -21.18 -2.31 2.39
C ARG A 134 -19.83 -2.00 1.76
N ARG A 135 -19.67 -2.35 0.48
CA ARG A 135 -18.49 -1.95 -0.31
C ARG A 135 -18.50 -0.43 -0.43
N ARG A 136 -17.50 0.21 0.15
CA ARG A 136 -17.36 1.69 0.13
C ARG A 136 -16.75 2.14 -1.19
N PRO A 137 -17.20 3.28 -1.76
CA PRO A 137 -16.64 3.83 -2.99
C PRO A 137 -15.20 4.29 -2.78
N LEU A 138 -14.42 4.32 -3.86
CA LEU A 138 -13.00 4.66 -3.83
C LEU A 138 -12.73 6.04 -3.19
N ASP A 139 -13.54 7.05 -3.52
CA ASP A 139 -13.34 8.41 -3.00
C ASP A 139 -13.50 8.48 -1.48
N LEU A 140 -14.42 7.69 -0.92
CA LEU A 140 -14.57 7.59 0.53
C LEU A 140 -13.36 6.88 1.16
N LEU A 141 -12.81 5.86 0.52
CA LEU A 141 -11.54 5.26 0.97
C LEU A 141 -10.41 6.28 0.90
N ARG A 142 -10.31 7.06 -0.19
CA ARG A 142 -9.26 8.05 -0.42
C ARG A 142 -9.21 9.10 0.68
N LYS A 143 -10.37 9.69 1.01
CA LYS A 143 -10.51 10.66 2.11
C LYS A 143 -9.83 10.20 3.40
N TRP A 144 -10.02 8.94 3.77
CA TRP A 144 -9.47 8.39 5.01
C TRP A 144 -8.05 7.87 4.86
N HIS A 145 -7.72 7.25 3.72
CA HIS A 145 -6.40 6.68 3.48
C HIS A 145 -5.33 7.78 3.39
N GLU A 146 -5.65 8.91 2.76
CA GLU A 146 -4.76 10.09 2.74
C GLU A 146 -4.60 10.72 4.13
N LYS A 147 -5.63 10.68 4.98
CA LYS A 147 -5.53 11.13 6.38
C LYS A 147 -4.56 10.25 7.17
N ILE A 148 -4.62 8.92 6.97
CA ILE A 148 -3.69 7.97 7.57
C ILE A 148 -2.27 8.24 7.07
N GLU A 149 -2.06 8.34 5.76
CA GLU A 149 -0.74 8.60 5.18
C GLU A 149 -0.15 9.91 5.69
N THR A 150 -0.91 11.02 5.63
CA THR A 150 -0.49 12.33 6.12
C THR A 150 -0.07 12.29 7.58
N TRP A 151 -0.86 11.63 8.43
CA TRP A 151 -0.52 11.51 9.85
C TRP A 151 0.79 10.73 10.05
N ILE A 152 0.96 9.57 9.41
CA ILE A 152 2.19 8.77 9.52
C ILE A 152 3.42 9.58 9.06
N LEU A 153 3.29 10.34 7.98
CA LEU A 153 4.38 11.14 7.43
C LEU A 153 4.73 12.33 8.34
N ASN A 154 3.74 12.97 8.94
CA ASN A 154 3.95 14.04 9.93
C ASN A 154 4.70 13.53 11.16
N GLU A 155 4.31 12.38 11.71
CA GLU A 155 5.01 11.74 12.83
C GLU A 155 6.45 11.33 12.45
N ALA A 156 6.70 11.05 11.17
CA ALA A 156 8.03 10.76 10.65
C ALA A 156 8.85 12.01 10.27
N GLY A 157 8.29 13.23 10.39
CA GLY A 157 8.93 14.47 9.95
C GLY A 157 9.12 14.57 8.43
N ILE A 158 8.36 13.80 7.64
CA ILE A 158 8.45 13.79 6.17
C ILE A 158 7.46 14.81 5.61
N THR A 159 7.99 15.86 4.97
CA THR A 159 7.15 16.84 4.27
C THR A 159 6.83 16.35 2.86
N ILE A 160 5.55 16.15 2.55
CA ILE A 160 5.10 15.94 1.17
C ILE A 160 5.21 17.28 0.45
N LYS A 161 5.95 17.33 -0.66
CA LYS A 161 5.82 18.46 -1.58
C LYS A 161 4.43 18.38 -2.16
N ASN A 162 3.53 19.26 -1.72
CA ASN A 162 2.24 19.42 -2.37
C ASN A 162 2.50 19.85 -3.81
N ASN A 163 2.54 18.88 -4.73
CA ASN A 163 2.26 19.15 -6.12
C ASN A 163 0.77 19.45 -6.17
N VAL A 164 0.46 20.72 -5.94
CA VAL A 164 -0.85 21.32 -6.20
C VAL A 164 -1.04 21.28 -7.71
N ASP A 165 -1.35 20.11 -8.26
CA ASP A 165 -2.04 20.02 -9.53
C ASP A 165 -3.52 19.91 -9.18
N MET A 166 -4.12 21.08 -8.93
CA MET A 166 -5.56 21.24 -8.99
C MET A 166 -6.01 20.87 -10.39
N ARG A 167 -6.53 19.66 -10.57
CA ARG A 167 -7.28 19.27 -11.77
C ARG A 167 -8.54 18.55 -11.37
#